data_AF-A0A645EWG3-F1
#
_entry.id   AF-A0A645EWG3-F1
#
_cell.length_a   1.000
_cell.length_b   1.000
_cell.length_c   1.000
_cell.angle_alpha   90.00
_cell.angle_beta   90.00
_cell.angle_gamma   90.00
#
_symmetry.space_group_name_H-M   'P 1'
#
loop_
_entity.id
_entity.type
_entity.pdbx_description
1 polymer ?
#
loop_
_entity_poly.entity_id
_entity_poly.type
_entity_poly.pdbx_seq_one_letter_code
_entity_poly.pdbx_strand_id
1 'polypeptide(L)'
;MEGLATLRPGQVQELLENCKSIKAKRLFLFFAERAGHSWYKYIDQTKIGLGSGKRSISPNGVFVPKYNLVIPKDLAETVNQRR
;
A
#
# COMPACT_ATOMS: atom_id res chain seq x y z
N MET A 1 -1.03 -18.59 -1.58
CA MET A 1 -1.83 -17.48 -2.15
C MET A 1 -0.89 -16.63 -3.00
N GLU A 2 -0.62 -17.08 -4.23
CA GLU A 2 0.47 -16.56 -5.09
C GLU A 2 0.01 -15.51 -6.11
N GLY A 3 -1.27 -15.15 -6.13
CA GLY A 3 -1.86 -14.31 -7.18
C GLY A 3 -1.42 -12.85 -7.21
N LEU A 4 -0.90 -12.30 -6.10
CA LEU A 4 -0.42 -10.90 -6.05
C LEU A 4 1.03 -10.75 -6.52
N ALA A 5 1.81 -11.85 -6.56
CA ALA A 5 3.21 -11.81 -6.99
C ALA A 5 3.36 -11.63 -8.50
N THR A 6 2.40 -12.15 -9.27
CA THR A 6 2.40 -12.15 -10.74
C THR A 6 1.60 -11.00 -11.37
N LEU A 7 1.31 -9.96 -10.60
CA LEU A 7 0.58 -8.80 -11.13
C LEU A 7 1.43 -8.02 -12.13
N ARG A 8 0.83 -7.69 -13.28
CA ARG A 8 1.47 -6.84 -14.29
C ARG A 8 1.43 -5.38 -13.82
N PRO A 9 2.54 -4.65 -13.83
CA PRO A 9 2.59 -3.27 -13.33
C PRO A 9 1.59 -2.36 -14.04
N GLY A 10 1.37 -2.53 -15.35
CA GLY A 10 0.37 -1.74 -16.09
C GLY A 10 -1.07 -1.94 -15.60
N GLN A 11 -1.45 -3.18 -15.26
CA GLN A 11 -2.80 -3.45 -14.73
C GLN A 11 -2.95 -2.90 -13.30
N VAL A 12 -1.92 -3.05 -12.47
CA VAL A 12 -1.93 -2.49 -11.10
C VAL A 12 -2.03 -0.98 -11.15
N GLN A 13 -1.29 -0.34 -12.04
CA GLN A 13 -1.32 1.10 -12.26
C GLN A 13 -2.73 1.56 -12.62
N GLU A 14 -3.35 0.95 -13.65
CA GLU A 14 -4.71 1.29 -14.07
C GLU A 14 -5.74 1.08 -12.94
N LEU A 15 -5.62 -0.01 -12.18
CA LEU A 15 -6.49 -0.28 -11.03
C LEU A 15 -6.32 0.78 -9.93
N LEU A 16 -5.09 1.20 -9.63
CA LEU A 16 -4.81 2.21 -8.62
C LEU A 16 -5.26 3.60 -9.07
N GLU A 17 -5.16 3.93 -10.35
CA GLU A 17 -5.67 5.17 -10.92
C GLU A 17 -7.21 5.20 -10.84
N ASN A 18 -7.89 4.15 -11.29
CA ASN A 18 -9.35 4.07 -11.31
C ASN A 18 -10.00 3.78 -9.95
N CYS A 19 -9.25 3.28 -8.96
CA CYS A 19 -9.80 3.02 -7.64
C CYS A 19 -10.27 4.33 -6.99
N LYS A 20 -11.47 4.36 -6.41
CA LYS A 20 -12.00 5.56 -5.73
C LYS A 20 -11.56 5.65 -4.27
N SER A 21 -11.13 4.54 -3.68
CA SER A 21 -10.78 4.47 -2.25
C SER A 21 -9.31 4.80 -2.01
N ILE A 22 -9.05 6.02 -1.53
CA ILE A 22 -7.72 6.47 -1.15
C ILE A 22 -7.10 5.56 -0.07
N LYS A 23 -7.92 5.06 0.89
CA LYS A 23 -7.46 4.14 1.93
C LYS A 23 -6.94 2.83 1.33
N ALA A 24 -7.67 2.26 0.36
CA ALA A 24 -7.28 1.01 -0.29
C ALA A 24 -5.98 1.18 -1.10
N LYS A 25 -5.84 2.26 -1.87
CA LYS A 25 -4.60 2.55 -2.63
C LYS A 25 -3.37 2.59 -1.71
N ARG A 26 -3.46 3.35 -0.62
CA ARG A 26 -2.36 3.50 0.36
C ARG A 26 -2.02 2.17 1.03
N LEU A 27 -3.03 1.41 1.43
CA LEU A 27 -2.85 0.10 2.07
C LEU A 27 -2.22 -0.91 1.10
N PHE A 28 -2.68 -0.93 -0.15
CA PHE A 28 -2.15 -1.82 -1.18
C PHE A 28 -0.69 -1.52 -1.47
N LEU A 29 -0.34 -0.24 -1.69
CA LEU A 29 1.05 0.17 -1.91
C LEU A 29 1.95 -0.19 -0.72
N PHE A 30 1.47 0.02 0.51
CA PHE A 30 2.19 -0.37 1.72
C PHE A 30 2.51 -1.87 1.73
N PHE A 31 1.53 -2.73 1.42
CA PHE A 31 1.76 -4.17 1.37
C PHE A 31 2.63 -4.60 0.20
N ALA A 32 2.44 -4.01 -0.98
CA ALA A 32 3.20 -4.33 -2.18
C ALA A 32 4.68 -4.02 -2.01
N GLU A 33 4.99 -2.86 -1.40
CA GLU A 33 6.34 -2.48 -1.04
C GLU A 33 6.96 -3.44 -0.03
N ARG A 34 6.22 -3.76 1.04
CA ARG A 34 6.70 -4.68 2.08
C ARG A 34 6.92 -6.11 1.57
N ALA A 35 6.09 -6.55 0.63
CA ALA A 35 6.24 -7.85 -0.01
C ALA A 35 7.49 -7.91 -0.91
N GLY A 36 8.11 -6.77 -1.24
CA GLY A 36 9.29 -6.69 -2.08
C GLY A 36 8.99 -7.05 -3.54
N HIS A 37 7.76 -6.79 -4.00
CA HIS A 37 7.39 -7.15 -5.36
C HIS A 37 8.19 -6.37 -6.41
N SER A 38 8.85 -7.09 -7.32
CA SER A 38 9.66 -6.50 -8.40
C SER A 38 8.87 -5.53 -9.29
N TRP A 39 7.55 -5.71 -9.41
CA TRP A 39 6.69 -4.84 -10.20
C TRP A 39 6.41 -3.48 -9.51
N TYR A 40 6.56 -3.39 -8.18
CA TYR A 40 6.24 -2.19 -7.41
C TYR A 40 7.07 -0.98 -7.85
N LYS A 41 8.34 -1.19 -8.22
CA LYS A 41 9.24 -0.12 -8.70
C LYS A 41 8.81 0.49 -10.04
N TYR A 42 7.91 -0.16 -10.78
CA TYR A 42 7.39 0.35 -12.05
C TYR A 42 6.04 1.06 -11.89
N ILE A 43 5.52 1.15 -10.66
CA ILE A 43 4.27 1.86 -10.37
C ILE A 43 4.56 3.35 -10.20
N ASP A 44 3.84 4.18 -10.95
CA ASP A 44 4.00 5.62 -10.91
C ASP A 44 3.04 6.23 -9.88
N GLN A 45 3.57 6.47 -8.68
CA GLN A 45 2.82 7.06 -7.57
C GLN A 45 2.40 8.51 -7.82
N THR A 46 3.00 9.21 -8.80
CA THR A 46 2.63 10.60 -9.13
C THR A 46 1.27 10.67 -9.83
N LYS A 47 0.93 9.64 -10.61
CA LYS A 47 -0.37 9.48 -11.26
C LYS A 47 -1.44 8.93 -10.32
N ILE A 48 -1.02 8.30 -9.23
CA ILE A 48 -1.94 7.72 -8.25
C ILE A 48 -2.34 8.81 -7.25
N GLY A 49 -3.62 9.21 -7.30
CA GLY A 49 -4.20 10.11 -6.32
C GLY A 49 -4.24 9.50 -4.91
N LEU A 50 -3.15 9.63 -4.14
CA LEU A 50 -3.09 9.22 -2.74
C LEU A 50 -3.76 10.24 -1.81
N GLY A 51 -4.17 11.40 -2.32
CA GLY A 51 -4.82 12.47 -1.59
C GLY A 51 -3.95 13.08 -0.49
N SER A 52 -4.42 14.18 0.08
CA SER A 52 -3.71 14.92 1.12
C SER A 52 -4.37 14.65 2.48
N GLY A 53 -3.57 14.29 3.49
CA GLY A 53 -4.03 14.13 4.87
C GLY A 53 -3.85 12.73 5.46
N LYS A 54 -3.86 12.69 6.79
CA LYS A 54 -3.71 11.46 7.60
C LYS A 54 -4.98 10.63 7.53
N ARG A 55 -4.85 9.36 7.17
CA ARG A 55 -5.98 8.41 7.16
C ARG A 55 -5.73 7.32 8.17
N SER A 56 -6.71 7.07 9.04
CA SER A 56 -6.66 5.95 9.97
C SER A 56 -7.51 4.78 9.49
N ILE A 57 -6.91 3.58 9.48
CA ILE A 57 -7.59 2.30 9.27
C ILE A 57 -8.02 1.73 10.62
N SER A 58 -7.22 1.93 11.67
CA SER A 58 -7.52 1.47 13.02
C SER A 58 -7.17 2.52 14.07
N PRO A 59 -8.04 2.79 15.05
CA PRO A 59 -7.82 3.81 16.07
C PRO A 59 -6.55 3.58 16.91
N ASN A 60 -6.14 2.33 17.13
CA ASN A 60 -4.94 1.96 17.90
C ASN A 60 -3.79 1.47 17.01
N GLY A 61 -3.62 2.10 15.86
CA GLY A 61 -2.61 1.70 14.88
C GLY A 61 -1.26 2.42 14.97
N VAL A 62 -0.31 1.95 14.16
CA VAL A 62 0.99 2.57 13.89
C VAL A 62 0.87 3.51 12.71
N PHE A 63 1.41 4.72 12.84
CA PHE A 63 1.44 5.69 11.76
C PHE A 63 2.61 5.43 10.80
N VAL A 64 2.30 5.25 9.52
CA VAL A 64 3.25 5.10 8.43
C VAL A 64 3.34 6.44 7.68
N PRO A 65 4.41 7.23 7.91
CA PRO A 65 4.53 8.58 7.36
C PRO A 65 4.58 8.60 5.83
N LYS A 66 5.22 7.59 5.22
CA LYS A 66 5.35 7.46 3.76
C LYS A 66 4.00 7.50 3.02
N TYR A 67 2.98 6.89 3.59
CA TYR A 67 1.63 6.84 3.01
C TYR A 67 0.62 7.70 3.79
N ASN A 68 1.07 8.46 4.79
CA ASN A 68 0.21 9.18 5.73
C ASN A 68 -0.95 8.31 6.25
N LEU A 69 -0.66 7.05 6.59
CA LEU A 69 -1.65 6.02 6.88
C LEU A 69 -1.41 5.44 8.27
N VAL A 70 -2.44 5.33 9.11
CA VAL A 70 -2.39 4.60 10.37
C VAL A 70 -2.93 3.20 10.14
N ILE A 71 -2.07 2.20 10.29
CA ILE A 71 -2.38 0.76 10.14
C ILE A 71 -2.48 0.10 11.51
N PRO A 72 -3.34 -0.91 11.73
CA PRO A 72 -3.39 -1.61 13.01
C PRO A 72 -2.03 -2.21 13.39
N LYS A 73 -1.73 -2.26 14.70
CA LYS A 73 -0.46 -2.76 15.24
C LYS A 73 -0.13 -4.18 14.78
N ASP A 74 -1.11 -5.07 14.70
CA ASP A 74 -0.94 -6.44 14.20
C ASP A 74 -0.28 -6.51 12.79
N LEU A 75 -0.73 -5.63 11.90
CA LEU A 75 -0.16 -5.50 10.56
C LEU A 75 1.21 -4.81 10.57
N ALA A 76 1.50 -3.99 11.57
CA ALA A 76 2.79 -3.35 11.77
C ALA A 76 3.79 -4.28 12.49
N GLU A 77 3.35 -5.17 13.36
CA GLU A 77 4.19 -6.08 14.16
C GLU A 77 4.72 -7.23 13.32
N THR A 78 3.90 -7.80 12.43
CA THR A 78 4.40 -8.75 11.43
C THR A 78 5.45 -8.13 10.50
N VAL A 79 5.60 -6.79 10.44
CA VAL A 79 6.66 -6.11 9.66
C VAL A 79 8.03 -6.42 10.25
N ASN A 80 8.12 -6.63 11.56
CA ASN A 80 9.38 -6.88 12.26
C ASN A 80 9.82 -8.36 12.26
N GLN A 81 9.04 -9.26 11.65
CA GLN A 81 9.31 -10.71 11.69
C GLN A 81 10.03 -11.26 10.45
N ARG A 82 10.49 -10.39 9.55
CA ARG A 82 11.44 -10.74 8.47
C ARG A 82 12.81 -10.09 8.73
N ARG A 83 13.34 -10.26 9.93
CA ARG A 83 14.77 -10.06 10.22
C ARG A 83 15.45 -11.40 10.27
#